data_AF-A0A1R2D2N1-F1
#
_entry.id   AF-A0A1R2D2N1-F1
#
_cell.length_a   1.000
_cell.length_b   1.000
_cell.length_c   1.000
_cell.angle_alpha   90.00
_cell.angle_beta   90.00
_cell.angle_gamma   90.00
#
_symmetry.space_group_name_H-M   'P 1'
#
loop_
_entity.id
_entity.type
_entity.pdbx_description
1 polymer ?
#
loop_
_entity_poly.entity_id
_entity_poly.type
_entity_poly.pdbx_seq_one_letter_code
_entity_poly.pdbx_strand_id
1 'polypeptide(L)'
;MEELNTHFSKIRGVKTLATKANVSPAVLALWVLGVGFVLSMNQYTGNFAVMVIGISYPGIMSLASIRSKSMDDDKQWLTYWVLFAACNFLDYVFGSLVAYIPFYYTFKLGFVVYLFLPITRGSFIIYEKIIYPKILIKEETAVFSGSRDFQSRCFKQD
;
A
#
# COMPACT_ATOMS: atom_id res chain seq x y z
N MET A 1 -11.42 28.59 -13.01
CA MET A 1 -10.60 28.10 -14.16
C MET A 1 -9.29 28.86 -14.29
N GLU A 2 -9.31 30.18 -14.11
CA GLU A 2 -8.12 31.03 -14.29
C GLU A 2 -7.02 30.75 -13.27
N GLU A 3 -7.35 30.67 -11.97
CA GLU A 3 -6.38 30.31 -10.91
C GLU A 3 -5.74 28.93 -11.10
N LEU A 4 -6.56 27.94 -11.49
CA LEU A 4 -6.11 26.58 -11.74
C LEU A 4 -5.12 26.54 -12.92
N ASN A 5 -5.38 27.34 -13.95
CA ASN A 5 -4.51 27.45 -15.12
C ASN A 5 -3.16 28.10 -14.75
N THR A 6 -3.16 29.08 -13.83
CA THR A 6 -1.94 29.70 -13.32
C THR A 6 -1.08 28.68 -12.56
N HIS A 7 -1.70 27.89 -11.67
CA HIS A 7 -1.02 26.82 -10.93
C HIS A 7 -0.41 25.74 -11.83
N PHE A 8 -1.15 25.25 -12.83
CA PHE A 8 -0.67 24.22 -13.75
C PHE A 8 0.37 24.74 -14.75
N SER A 9 0.28 26.01 -15.17
CA SER A 9 1.27 26.63 -16.07
C SER A 9 2.66 26.75 -15.44
N LYS A 10 2.76 26.71 -14.10
CA LYS A 10 4.03 26.73 -13.36
C LYS A 10 4.80 25.41 -13.50
N ILE A 11 4.12 24.31 -13.80
CA ILE A 11 4.73 23.00 -14.04
C ILE A 11 5.28 22.99 -15.47
N ARG A 12 6.61 23.01 -15.59
CA ARG A 12 7.34 23.12 -16.87
C ARG A 12 6.92 22.05 -17.87
N GLY A 13 6.65 20.83 -17.41
CA GLY A 13 6.19 19.71 -18.24
C GLY A 13 4.80 19.96 -18.85
N VAL A 14 3.83 20.39 -18.05
CA VAL A 14 2.45 20.64 -18.50
C VAL A 14 2.41 21.81 -19.46
N LYS A 15 3.16 22.90 -19.19
CA LYS A 15 3.23 24.07 -20.08
C LYS A 15 3.80 23.72 -21.45
N THR A 16 4.87 22.94 -21.51
CA THR A 16 5.52 22.56 -22.78
C THR A 16 4.62 21.68 -23.64
N LEU A 17 3.86 20.77 -23.01
CA LEU A 17 2.90 19.91 -23.71
C LEU A 17 1.64 20.67 -24.14
N ALA A 18 1.13 21.56 -23.29
CA ALA A 18 -0.02 22.41 -23.59
C ALA A 18 0.26 23.39 -24.75
N THR A 19 1.44 24.01 -24.77
CA THR A 19 1.86 24.91 -25.87
C THR A 19 2.06 24.15 -27.18
N LYS A 20 2.61 22.91 -27.14
CA LYS A 20 2.72 22.07 -28.35
C LYS A 20 1.37 21.59 -28.88
N ALA A 21 0.42 21.32 -28.00
CA ALA A 21 -0.91 20.85 -28.35
C ALA A 21 -1.92 21.99 -28.61
N ASN A 22 -1.49 23.26 -28.50
CA ASN A 22 -2.31 24.46 -28.64
C ASN A 22 -3.61 24.45 -27.80
N VAL A 23 -3.52 23.95 -26.56
CA VAL A 23 -4.64 23.86 -25.62
C VAL A 23 -4.27 24.44 -24.27
N SER A 24 -5.28 24.85 -23.50
CA SER A 24 -5.07 25.37 -22.14
C SER A 24 -4.51 24.28 -21.21
N PRO A 25 -3.44 24.56 -20.42
CA PRO A 25 -2.86 23.63 -19.46
C PRO A 25 -3.88 22.96 -18.52
N ALA A 26 -4.88 23.73 -18.05
CA ALA A 26 -5.95 23.22 -17.20
C ALA A 26 -6.86 22.20 -17.93
N VAL A 27 -7.15 22.43 -19.21
CA VAL A 27 -7.97 21.53 -20.04
C VAL A 27 -7.18 20.25 -20.33
N LEU A 28 -5.89 20.37 -20.62
CA LEU A 28 -5.01 19.20 -20.80
C LEU A 28 -4.89 18.37 -19.51
N ALA A 29 -4.76 19.02 -18.35
CA ALA A 29 -4.77 18.33 -17.05
C ALA A 29 -6.11 17.63 -16.79
N LEU A 30 -7.23 18.27 -17.10
CA LEU A 30 -8.56 17.65 -17.01
C LEU A 30 -8.72 16.45 -17.95
N TRP A 31 -8.21 16.53 -19.19
CA TRP A 31 -8.19 15.38 -20.10
C TRP A 31 -7.29 14.25 -19.59
N VAL A 32 -6.11 14.54 -19.04
CA VAL A 32 -5.22 13.52 -18.47
C VAL A 32 -5.87 12.85 -17.26
N LEU A 33 -6.51 13.63 -16.38
CA LEU A 33 -7.24 13.11 -15.22
C LEU A 33 -8.48 12.33 -15.65
N GLY A 34 -9.24 12.82 -16.62
CA GLY A 34 -10.44 12.18 -17.15
C GLY A 34 -10.12 10.89 -17.92
N VAL A 35 -9.10 10.90 -18.78
CA VAL A 35 -8.60 9.70 -19.47
C VAL A 35 -7.99 8.73 -18.47
N GLY A 36 -7.23 9.20 -17.47
CA GLY A 36 -6.74 8.34 -16.39
C GLY A 36 -7.87 7.71 -15.57
N PHE A 37 -8.96 8.45 -15.34
CA PHE A 37 -10.16 7.96 -14.66
C PHE A 37 -10.93 6.95 -15.51
N VAL A 38 -11.14 7.22 -16.80
CA VAL A 38 -11.82 6.32 -17.75
C VAL A 38 -10.99 5.06 -18.01
N LEU A 39 -9.67 5.17 -18.13
CA LEU A 39 -8.78 4.02 -18.22
C LEU A 39 -8.84 3.18 -16.94
N SER A 40 -8.92 3.80 -15.77
CA SER A 40 -9.12 3.10 -14.49
C SER A 40 -10.47 2.37 -14.37
N MET A 41 -11.48 2.72 -15.18
CA MET A 41 -12.77 2.01 -15.21
C MET A 41 -12.67 0.63 -15.86
N ASN A 42 -11.65 0.40 -16.70
CA ASN A 42 -11.45 -0.90 -17.32
C ASN A 42 -10.71 -1.82 -16.34
N GLN A 43 -11.33 -2.95 -15.95
CA GLN A 43 -10.83 -3.84 -14.89
C GLN A 43 -9.36 -4.28 -15.11
N TYR A 44 -8.94 -4.43 -16.37
CA TYR A 44 -7.55 -4.77 -16.73
C TYR A 44 -6.55 -3.64 -16.42
N THR A 45 -6.91 -2.39 -16.74
CA THR A 45 -6.04 -1.23 -16.55
C THR A 45 -5.98 -0.80 -15.08
N GLY A 46 -7.10 -0.92 -14.35
CA GLY A 46 -7.14 -0.68 -12.91
C GLY A 46 -6.19 -1.60 -12.14
N ASN A 47 -6.18 -2.90 -12.47
CA ASN A 47 -5.27 -3.86 -11.84
C ASN A 47 -3.79 -3.52 -12.13
N PHE A 48 -3.47 -3.19 -13.38
CA PHE A 48 -2.12 -2.77 -13.77
C PHE A 48 -1.67 -1.49 -13.02
N ALA A 49 -2.54 -0.49 -12.91
CA ALA A 49 -2.24 0.74 -12.18
C ALA A 49 -1.98 0.47 -10.69
N VAL A 50 -2.80 -0.38 -10.04
CA VAL A 50 -2.59 -0.80 -8.65
C VAL A 50 -1.24 -1.52 -8.48
N MET A 51 -0.86 -2.39 -9.41
CA MET A 51 0.46 -3.04 -9.36
C MET A 51 1.60 -2.04 -9.50
N VAL A 52 1.57 -1.17 -10.51
CA VAL A 52 2.64 -0.21 -10.76
C VAL A 52 2.80 0.75 -9.57
N ILE A 53 1.70 1.32 -9.08
CA ILE A 53 1.72 2.28 -7.96
C ILE A 53 2.05 1.57 -6.65
N GLY A 54 1.44 0.40 -6.40
CA GLY A 54 1.64 -0.39 -5.18
C GLY A 54 3.05 -0.97 -5.04
N ILE A 55 3.80 -1.10 -6.13
CA ILE A 55 5.20 -1.58 -6.10
C ILE A 55 6.19 -0.42 -6.10
N SER A 56 5.97 0.59 -6.95
CA SER A 56 6.98 1.64 -7.21
C SER A 56 7.30 2.49 -5.98
N TYR A 57 6.31 3.11 -5.35
CA TYR A 57 6.54 4.00 -4.21
C TYR A 57 7.06 3.26 -2.96
N PRO A 58 6.40 2.18 -2.50
CA PRO A 58 6.88 1.42 -1.34
C PRO A 58 8.21 0.71 -1.61
N GLY A 59 8.49 0.30 -2.84
CA GLY A 59 9.76 -0.31 -3.22
C GLY A 59 10.95 0.65 -3.04
N ILE A 60 10.81 1.90 -3.49
CA ILE A 60 11.85 2.92 -3.30
C ILE A 60 12.06 3.21 -1.80
N MET A 61 10.98 3.33 -1.04
CA MET A 61 11.06 3.60 0.39
C MET A 61 11.58 2.40 1.21
N SER A 62 11.26 1.16 0.82
CA SER A 62 11.81 -0.05 1.42
C SER A 62 13.32 -0.12 1.19
N LEU A 63 13.81 0.25 0.00
CA LEU A 63 15.25 0.34 -0.26
C LEU A 63 15.92 1.44 0.56
N ALA A 64 15.22 2.54 0.81
CA ALA A 64 15.70 3.60 1.69
C ALA A 64 15.75 3.14 3.16
N SER A 65 14.79 2.32 3.62
CA SER A 65 14.75 1.82 5.01
C SER A 65 15.90 0.87 5.33
N ILE A 66 16.41 0.10 4.35
CA ILE A 66 17.59 -0.76 4.54
C ILE A 66 18.84 0.02 5.01
N ARG A 67 18.94 1.30 4.65
CA ARG A 67 20.05 2.19 5.05
C ARG A 67 19.77 2.94 6.36
N SER A 68 18.53 2.91 6.83
CA SER A 68 18.09 3.49 8.10
C SER A 68 18.51 2.57 9.26
N LYS A 69 18.79 3.15 10.43
CA LYS A 69 18.98 2.38 11.67
C LYS A 69 17.66 2.12 12.41
N SER A 70 16.55 2.65 11.91
CA SER A 70 15.24 2.56 12.57
C SER A 70 14.54 1.24 12.22
N MET A 71 14.33 0.40 13.23
CA MET A 71 13.57 -0.87 13.07
C MET A 71 12.08 -0.64 12.80
N ASP A 72 11.55 0.54 13.09
CA ASP A 72 10.13 0.84 12.92
C ASP A 72 9.75 1.12 11.47
N ASP A 73 10.71 1.64 10.68
CA ASP A 73 10.53 1.83 9.24
C ASP A 73 10.39 0.46 8.55
N ASP A 74 11.25 -0.49 8.91
CA ASP A 74 11.23 -1.84 8.33
C ASP A 74 9.93 -2.59 8.65
N LYS A 75 9.42 -2.47 9.88
CA LYS A 75 8.12 -3.05 10.28
C LYS A 75 6.96 -2.48 9.46
N GLN A 76 6.99 -1.17 9.17
CA GLN A 76 5.95 -0.49 8.39
C GLN A 76 5.90 -1.04 6.95
N TRP A 77 7.06 -1.18 6.30
CA TRP A 77 7.16 -1.69 4.94
C TRP A 77 6.84 -3.18 4.85
N LEU A 78 7.34 -4.00 5.78
CA LEU A 78 7.05 -5.43 5.78
C LEU A 78 5.55 -5.71 6.01
N THR A 79 4.93 -4.99 6.95
CA THR A 79 3.47 -5.11 7.19
C THR A 79 2.67 -4.66 5.97
N TYR A 80 3.12 -3.61 5.27
CA TYR A 80 2.53 -3.20 4.01
C TYR A 80 2.57 -4.33 2.96
N TRP A 81 3.74 -4.96 2.75
CA TRP A 81 3.90 -6.03 1.77
C TRP A 81 3.01 -7.25 2.09
N VAL A 82 2.86 -7.60 3.37
CA VAL A 82 1.97 -8.69 3.81
C VAL A 82 0.50 -8.35 3.50
N LEU A 83 0.05 -7.13 3.81
CA LEU A 83 -1.32 -6.70 3.51
C LEU A 83 -1.58 -6.60 2.00
N PHE A 84 -0.61 -6.10 1.24
CA PHE A 84 -0.66 -6.03 -0.22
C PHE A 84 -0.78 -7.43 -0.83
N ALA A 85 0.03 -8.38 -0.38
CA ALA A 85 -0.05 -9.77 -0.84
C ALA A 85 -1.39 -10.42 -0.47
N ALA A 86 -1.89 -10.21 0.75
CA ALA A 86 -3.19 -10.71 1.19
C ALA A 86 -4.34 -10.17 0.32
N CYS A 87 -4.37 -8.87 0.04
CA CYS A 87 -5.36 -8.27 -0.86
C CYS A 87 -5.28 -8.84 -2.29
N ASN A 88 -4.08 -9.06 -2.83
CA ASN A 88 -3.94 -9.66 -4.16
C ASN A 88 -4.34 -11.13 -4.20
N PHE A 89 -4.09 -11.87 -3.11
CA PHE A 89 -4.55 -13.25 -2.98
C PHE A 89 -6.08 -13.33 -2.93
N LEU A 90 -6.72 -12.44 -2.15
CA LEU A 90 -8.18 -12.35 -2.12
C LEU A 90 -8.74 -12.02 -3.50
N ASP A 91 -8.13 -11.10 -4.24
CA ASP A 91 -8.55 -10.80 -5.62
C ASP A 91 -8.47 -12.01 -6.54
N TYR A 92 -7.43 -12.84 -6.40
CA TYR A 92 -7.30 -14.06 -7.17
C TYR A 92 -8.40 -15.06 -6.84
N VAL A 93 -8.72 -15.23 -5.55
CA VAL A 93 -9.78 -16.15 -5.07
C VAL A 93 -11.17 -15.64 -5.45
N PHE A 94 -11.41 -14.34 -5.36
CA PHE A 94 -12.70 -13.69 -5.61
C PHE A 94 -12.84 -13.13 -7.02
N GLY A 95 -11.94 -13.49 -7.96
CA GLY A 95 -11.87 -12.87 -9.29
C GLY A 95 -13.21 -12.82 -10.04
N SER A 96 -14.02 -13.88 -9.96
CA SER A 96 -15.36 -13.91 -10.56
C SER A 96 -16.37 -13.00 -9.86
N LEU A 97 -16.27 -12.82 -8.53
CA LEU A 97 -17.12 -11.93 -7.72
C LEU A 97 -16.78 -10.46 -7.95
N VAL A 98 -15.48 -10.16 -8.06
CA VAL A 98 -14.94 -8.82 -8.31
C VAL A 98 -15.33 -8.29 -9.70
N ALA A 99 -15.50 -9.19 -10.68
CA ALA A 99 -15.95 -8.83 -12.02
C ALA A 99 -17.38 -8.23 -12.05
N TYR A 100 -18.24 -8.58 -11.08
CA TYR A 100 -19.61 -8.05 -10.98
C TYR A 100 -19.70 -6.66 -10.34
N ILE A 101 -18.64 -6.20 -9.66
CA ILE A 101 -18.63 -4.91 -8.95
C ILE A 101 -17.88 -3.87 -9.79
N PRO A 102 -18.57 -2.97 -10.52
CA PRO A 102 -17.92 -1.81 -11.12
C PRO A 102 -17.33 -0.93 -9.99
N PHE A 103 -16.15 -0.34 -10.21
CA PHE A 103 -15.36 0.47 -9.25
C PHE A 103 -14.55 -0.25 -8.15
N TYR A 104 -14.52 -1.59 -8.11
CA TYR A 104 -13.72 -2.32 -7.11
C TYR A 104 -12.23 -1.91 -7.07
N TYR A 105 -11.58 -1.82 -8.24
CA TYR A 105 -10.16 -1.48 -8.31
C TYR A 105 -9.84 -0.06 -7.86
N THR A 106 -10.77 0.89 -8.01
CA THR A 106 -10.61 2.26 -7.51
C THR A 106 -10.60 2.28 -5.98
N PHE A 107 -11.50 1.52 -5.35
CA PHE A 107 -11.53 1.38 -3.89
C PHE A 107 -10.31 0.62 -3.38
N LYS A 108 -9.91 -0.47 -4.04
CA LYS A 108 -8.67 -1.21 -3.74
C LYS A 108 -7.45 -0.29 -3.83
N LEU A 109 -7.35 0.54 -4.87
CA LEU A 109 -6.27 1.50 -5.02
C LEU A 109 -6.25 2.50 -3.87
N GLY A 110 -7.41 3.06 -3.50
CA GLY A 110 -7.54 3.95 -2.35
C GLY A 110 -7.09 3.29 -1.04
N PHE A 111 -7.45 2.01 -0.84
CA PHE A 111 -7.04 1.23 0.33
C PHE A 111 -5.53 0.94 0.35
N VAL A 112 -4.95 0.55 -0.78
CA VAL A 112 -3.50 0.33 -0.91
C VAL A 112 -2.73 1.62 -0.68
N VAL A 113 -3.20 2.74 -1.24
CA VAL A 113 -2.64 4.09 -1.03
C VAL A 113 -2.70 4.49 0.44
N TYR A 114 -3.83 4.24 1.09
CA TYR A 114 -3.97 4.49 2.53
C TYR A 114 -2.98 3.69 3.37
N LEU A 115 -2.68 2.44 2.98
CA LEU A 115 -1.76 1.57 3.71
C LEU A 115 -0.29 2.00 3.60
N PHE A 116 0.16 2.50 2.44
CA PHE A 116 1.55 2.95 2.29
C PHE A 116 1.79 4.42 2.62
N LEU A 117 0.73 5.22 2.80
CA LEU A 117 0.88 6.65 3.04
C LEU A 117 1.68 6.90 4.35
N PRO A 118 2.84 7.57 4.28
CA PRO A 118 3.70 7.78 5.45
C PRO A 118 3.11 8.75 6.47
N ILE A 119 2.10 9.55 6.08
CA ILE A 119 1.41 10.52 6.93
C ILE A 119 0.43 9.82 7.89
N THR A 120 -0.30 8.81 7.41
CA THR A 120 -1.27 8.06 8.23
C THR A 120 -0.66 6.85 8.92
N ARG A 121 0.52 6.36 8.46
CA ARG A 121 1.18 5.14 8.99
C ARG A 121 0.20 3.98 9.18
N GLY A 122 -0.72 3.79 8.22
CA GLY A 122 -1.83 2.84 8.36
C GLY A 122 -1.38 1.40 8.63
N SER A 123 -0.28 0.96 8.00
CA SER A 123 0.30 -0.36 8.28
C SER A 123 0.90 -0.49 9.67
N PHE A 124 1.46 0.59 10.24
CA PHE A 124 2.00 0.60 11.61
C PHE A 124 0.89 0.49 12.66
N ILE A 125 -0.26 1.15 12.44
CA ILE A 125 -1.43 1.04 13.33
C ILE A 125 -1.96 -0.40 13.35
N ILE A 126 -2.01 -1.06 12.19
CA ILE A 126 -2.41 -2.48 12.08
C ILE A 126 -1.38 -3.36 12.79
N TYR A 127 -0.09 -3.09 12.62
CA TYR A 127 0.97 -3.80 13.30
C TYR A 127 0.83 -3.70 14.82
N GLU A 128 0.67 -2.49 15.36
CA GLU A 128 0.57 -2.23 16.79
C GLU A 128 -0.72 -2.81 17.41
N LYS A 129 -1.85 -2.72 16.70
CA LYS A 129 -3.14 -3.20 17.24
C LYS A 129 -3.39 -4.70 17.07
N ILE A 130 -2.92 -5.32 16.00
CA ILE A 130 -3.31 -6.69 15.64
C ILE A 130 -2.14 -7.66 15.72
N ILE A 131 -0.95 -7.26 15.25
CA ILE A 131 0.20 -8.15 15.11
C ILE A 131 0.99 -8.21 16.43
N TYR A 132 1.30 -7.06 17.01
CA TYR A 132 2.05 -6.92 18.26
C TYR A 132 1.45 -7.74 19.43
N PRO A 133 0.14 -7.64 19.76
CA PRO A 133 -0.42 -8.43 20.86
C PRO A 133 -0.39 -9.93 20.58
N LYS A 134 -0.58 -10.37 19.33
CA LYS A 134 -0.59 -11.80 18.99
C LYS A 134 0.79 -12.44 19.06
N ILE A 135 1.85 -11.68 18.75
CA ILE A 135 3.23 -12.17 18.82
C ILE A 135 3.69 -12.27 20.28
N LEU A 136 3.42 -11.25 21.10
CA LEU A 136 3.79 -11.24 22.51
C LEU A 136 3.14 -12.40 23.28
N ILE A 137 1.85 -12.66 23.04
CA ILE A 137 1.13 -13.78 23.66
C ILE A 137 1.77 -15.13 23.27
N LYS A 138 2.29 -15.24 22.05
CA LYS A 138 2.91 -16.48 21.55
C LYS A 138 4.33 -16.69 22.12
N GLU A 139 5.12 -15.63 22.26
CA GLU A 139 6.44 -15.73 22.91
C GLU A 139 6.30 -16.08 24.39
N GLU A 140 5.39 -15.43 25.12
CA GLU A 140 5.19 -15.68 26.54
C GLU A 140 4.70 -17.12 26.79
N THR A 141 3.79 -17.63 25.97
CA THR A 141 3.34 -19.03 26.06
C THR A 141 4.41 -20.04 25.65
N ALA A 142 5.26 -19.74 24.66
CA ALA A 142 6.37 -20.61 24.28
C ALA A 142 7.46 -20.65 25.37
N VAL A 143 7.79 -19.52 25.97
CA VAL A 143 8.75 -19.42 27.09
C VAL A 143 8.20 -20.13 28.33
N PHE A 144 6.93 -19.89 28.67
CA PHE A 144 6.28 -20.56 29.82
C PHE A 144 6.12 -22.07 29.60
N SER A 145 5.83 -22.50 28.37
CA SER A 145 5.82 -23.91 27.97
C SER A 145 7.20 -24.55 28.12
N GLY A 146 8.24 -23.92 27.59
CA GLY A 146 9.62 -24.42 27.66
C GLY A 146 10.13 -24.54 29.10
N SER A 147 9.81 -23.55 29.94
CA SER A 147 10.17 -23.59 31.36
C SER A 147 9.48 -24.72 32.12
N ARG A 148 8.19 -24.99 31.85
CA ARG A 148 7.46 -26.11 32.47
C ARG A 148 7.97 -27.47 32.01
N ASP A 149 8.29 -27.61 30.72
CA ASP A 149 8.86 -28.86 30.20
C ASP A 149 10.23 -29.15 30.83
N PHE A 150 11.09 -28.14 30.94
CA PHE A 150 12.39 -28.28 31.60
C PHE A 150 12.25 -28.68 33.07
N GLN A 151 11.36 -28.02 33.81
CA GLN A 151 11.11 -28.36 35.21
C GLN A 151 10.61 -29.81 35.35
N SER A 152 9.68 -30.24 34.49
CA SER A 152 9.14 -31.60 34.53
C SER A 152 10.19 -32.69 34.26
N ARG A 153 11.25 -32.37 33.48
CA ARG A 153 12.37 -33.30 33.25
C ARG A 153 13.29 -33.40 34.47
N CYS A 154 13.56 -32.29 35.16
CA CYS A 154 14.38 -32.30 36.38
C CYS A 154 13.73 -33.07 37.54
N PHE A 155 12.42 -32.94 37.73
CA PHE A 155 11.71 -33.59 38.84
C PHE A 155 11.32 -35.07 38.59
N LYS A 156 11.61 -35.61 37.40
CA LYS A 156 11.31 -37.02 37.06
C LYS A 156 12.49 -37.97 37.30
N GLN A 157 13.62 -37.44 37.78
CA GLN A 157 14.88 -38.16 37.90
C GLN A 157 15.23 -38.56 39.35
N ASP A 158 14.32 -38.29 40.29
CA ASP A 158 14.35 -38.75 41.70
C ASP A 158 13.23 -39.78 41.94
#